data_AF-A0A2P2DIL3-F1
#
_entry.id   AF-A0A2P2DIL3-F1
#
_cell.length_a   1.000
_cell.length_b   1.000
_cell.length_c   1.000
_cell.angle_alpha   90.00
_cell.angle_beta   90.00
_cell.angle_gamma   90.00
#
_symmetry.space_group_name_H-M   'P 1'
#
loop_
_entity.id
_entity.type
_entity.pdbx_description
1 polymer ?
#
loop_
_entity_poly.entity_id
_entity_poly.type
_entity_poly.pdbx_seq_one_letter_code
_entity_poly.pdbx_strand_id
1 'polypeptide(L)'
;MHRDIARELQHGSVGNHTLLQNLFDKWRIDFIRNIPHEALNMKTPEQIYVKSHRLFYPNAELLIAYPFGFKQRLFNKRGCINWNGHLIMVGNTFNGFNVGI
;
A
#
# COMPACT_ATOMS: atom_id res chain seq x y z
N MET A 1 5.87 9.17 4.30
CA MET A 1 5.82 8.80 2.87
C MET A 1 7.24 8.69 2.33
N HIS A 2 7.54 7.79 1.39
CA HIS A 2 8.91 7.61 0.87
C HIS A 2 9.41 8.90 0.19
N ARG A 3 10.67 9.29 0.42
CA ARG A 3 11.22 10.56 -0.08
C ARG A 3 11.21 10.64 -1.61
N ASP A 4 11.56 9.54 -2.27
CA ASP A 4 11.59 9.49 -3.75
C ASP A 4 10.18 9.57 -4.36
N ILE A 5 9.17 9.00 -3.70
CA ILE A 5 7.77 9.15 -4.12
C ILE A 5 7.35 10.61 -4.07
N ALA A 6 7.68 11.32 -2.98
CA ALA A 6 7.31 12.72 -2.83
C ALA A 6 7.97 13.60 -3.90
N ARG A 7 9.24 13.32 -4.23
CA ARG A 7 9.99 14.03 -5.27
C ARG A 7 9.48 13.75 -6.68
N GLU A 8 9.22 12.48 -7.00
CA GLU A 8 9.02 12.04 -8.39
C GLU A 8 7.56 12.00 -8.80
N LEU A 9 6.66 11.73 -7.86
CA LEU A 9 5.24 11.55 -8.17
C LEU A 9 4.36 12.65 -7.61
N GLN A 10 4.66 13.19 -6.42
CA GLN A 10 3.77 14.13 -5.73
C GLN A 10 4.05 15.60 -6.08
N HIS A 11 5.24 15.91 -6.61
CA HIS A 11 5.56 17.25 -7.06
C HIS A 11 4.86 17.53 -8.40
N GLY A 12 3.75 18.27 -8.36
CA GLY A 12 3.05 18.73 -9.57
C GLY A 12 2.04 17.75 -10.17
N SER A 13 1.60 16.72 -9.44
CA SER A 13 0.55 15.81 -9.92
C SER A 13 -0.81 16.53 -10.00
N VAL A 14 -1.19 16.92 -11.20
CA VAL A 14 -2.53 17.41 -11.54
C VAL A 14 -3.25 16.30 -12.31
N GLY A 15 -4.34 15.77 -11.77
CA GLY A 15 -5.07 14.66 -12.40
C GLY A 15 -6.16 14.07 -11.52
N ASN A 16 -6.95 13.15 -12.09
CA ASN A 16 -7.94 12.39 -11.33
C ASN A 16 -7.30 11.19 -10.61
N HIS A 17 -8.03 10.61 -9.65
CA HIS A 17 -7.55 9.49 -8.83
C HIS A 17 -7.07 8.27 -9.66
N THR A 18 -7.72 7.98 -10.78
CA THR A 18 -7.35 6.87 -11.67
C THR A 18 -5.98 7.09 -12.32
N LEU A 19 -5.72 8.30 -12.82
CA LEU A 19 -4.43 8.65 -13.40
C LEU A 19 -3.32 8.55 -12.36
N LEU A 20 -3.55 9.09 -11.16
CA LEU A 20 -2.58 9.01 -10.07
C LEU A 20 -2.30 7.56 -9.70
N GLN A 21 -3.33 6.73 -9.51
CA GLN A 21 -3.16 5.30 -9.20
C GLN A 21 -2.27 4.59 -10.22
N ASN A 22 -2.49 4.82 -11.53
CA ASN A 22 -1.66 4.23 -12.58
C ASN A 22 -0.19 4.70 -12.52
N LEU A 23 0.05 5.97 -12.19
CA LEU A 23 1.41 6.50 -12.02
C LEU A 23 2.12 5.84 -10.82
N PHE A 24 1.42 5.70 -9.69
CA PHE A 24 1.95 5.02 -8.51
C PHE A 24 2.22 3.54 -8.77
N ASP A 25 1.32 2.85 -9.49
CA ASP A 25 1.49 1.42 -9.82
C ASP A 25 2.69 1.21 -10.76
N LYS A 26 2.88 2.07 -11.76
CA LYS A 26 4.07 2.04 -12.62
C LYS A 26 5.34 2.27 -11.82
N TRP A 27 5.37 3.33 -11.02
CA TRP A 27 6.54 3.65 -10.19
C TRP A 27 6.88 2.52 -9.21
N ARG A 28 5.87 1.87 -8.61
CA ARG A 28 6.08 0.71 -7.73
C ARG A 28 6.79 -0.42 -8.46
N ILE A 29 6.40 -0.71 -9.70
CA ILE A 29 7.04 -1.75 -10.52
C ILE A 29 8.50 -1.37 -10.79
N ASP A 30 8.76 -0.13 -11.21
CA ASP A 30 10.12 0.33 -11.50
C ASP A 30 11.01 0.31 -10.26
N PHE A 31 10.50 0.77 -9.11
CA PHE A 31 11.21 0.72 -7.84
C PHE A 31 11.57 -0.72 -7.43
N ILE A 32 10.64 -1.66 -7.58
CA ILE A 32 10.85 -3.06 -7.21
C ILE A 32 11.83 -3.78 -8.15
N ARG A 33 11.80 -3.45 -9.45
CA ARG A 33 12.50 -4.24 -10.48
C ARG A 33 13.79 -3.63 -10.98
N ASN A 34 13.88 -2.31 -11.01
CA ASN A 34 14.88 -1.58 -11.80
C ASN A 34 15.80 -0.68 -10.96
N ILE A 35 15.42 -0.34 -9.72
CA ILE A 35 16.20 0.56 -8.87
C ILE A 35 17.03 -0.27 -7.88
N PRO A 36 18.37 -0.35 -8.04
CA PRO A 36 19.23 -0.99 -7.07
C PRO A 36 19.37 -0.12 -5.82
N HIS A 37 19.35 -0.75 -4.65
CA HIS A 37 19.49 -0.04 -3.38
C HIS A 37 20.82 -0.38 -2.72
N GLU A 38 21.52 0.65 -2.24
CA GLU A 38 22.79 0.48 -1.51
C GLU A 38 22.63 -0.42 -0.28
N ALA A 39 21.54 -0.23 0.48
CA ALA A 39 21.19 -1.07 1.64
C ALA A 39 20.96 -2.55 1.28
N LEU A 40 20.74 -2.86 0.00
CA LEU A 40 20.56 -4.21 -0.53
C LEU A 40 21.76 -4.67 -1.35
N ASN A 41 22.95 -4.07 -1.14
CA ASN A 41 24.18 -4.34 -1.89
C ASN A 41 23.98 -4.17 -3.40
N MET A 42 23.34 -3.07 -3.81
CA MET A 42 23.03 -2.75 -5.21
C MET A 42 22.12 -3.77 -5.90
N LYS A 43 21.37 -4.56 -5.12
CA LYS A 43 20.28 -5.41 -5.63
C LYS A 43 18.95 -4.68 -5.59
N THR A 44 18.03 -5.13 -6.42
CA THR A 44 16.65 -4.64 -6.44
C THR A 44 15.80 -5.42 -5.44
N PRO A 45 14.68 -4.86 -4.95
CA PRO A 45 13.79 -5.58 -4.03
C PRO A 45 13.30 -6.91 -4.61
N GLU A 46 13.00 -6.98 -5.91
CA GLU A 46 12.56 -8.23 -6.57
C GLU A 46 13.60 -9.35 -6.47
N GLN A 47 14.89 -9.03 -6.46
CA GLN A 47 15.95 -10.02 -6.40
C GLN A 47 16.12 -10.65 -5.01
N ILE A 48 15.62 -10.01 -3.95
CA ILE A 48 15.90 -10.43 -2.58
C ILE A 48 14.66 -10.65 -1.71
N TYR A 49 13.54 -9.99 -2.01
CA TYR A 49 12.33 -10.10 -1.21
C TYR A 49 11.63 -11.41 -1.53
N VAL A 50 11.76 -12.36 -0.62
CA VAL A 50 11.06 -13.64 -0.65
C VAL A 50 9.86 -13.60 0.28
N LYS A 51 8.84 -14.41 -0.04
CA LYS A 51 7.69 -14.58 0.84
C LYS A 51 8.16 -15.13 2.20
N SER A 52 7.81 -14.43 3.27
CA SER A 52 8.11 -14.89 4.64
C SER A 52 7.47 -16.26 4.91
N HIS A 53 8.24 -17.18 5.50
CA HIS A 53 7.74 -18.45 6.02
C HIS A 53 6.87 -18.27 7.27
N ARG A 54 7.12 -17.21 8.04
CA ARG A 54 6.27 -16.84 9.18
C ARG A 54 4.95 -16.31 8.65
N LEU A 55 3.89 -17.05 8.89
CA LEU A 55 2.53 -16.61 8.58
C LEU A 55 2.11 -15.52 9.56
N PHE A 56 1.37 -14.55 9.05
CA PHE A 56 0.60 -13.64 9.89
C PHE A 56 -0.63 -14.39 10.40
N TYR A 57 -0.77 -14.50 11.73
CA TYR A 57 -1.90 -15.17 12.38
C TYR A 57 -2.94 -14.11 12.79
N PRO A 58 -4.07 -13.97 12.07
CA PRO A 58 -5.07 -12.93 12.35
C PRO A 58 -5.73 -13.08 13.72
N ASN A 59 -5.69 -14.28 14.29
CA ASN A 59 -6.43 -14.67 15.49
C ASN A 59 -5.65 -14.37 16.79
N ALA A 60 -4.41 -13.90 16.68
CA ALA A 60 -3.59 -13.55 17.84
C ALA A 60 -3.99 -12.18 18.38
N GLU A 61 -5.21 -12.06 18.96
CA GLU A 61 -5.70 -10.92 19.75
C GLU A 61 -5.25 -9.53 19.26
N LEU A 62 -5.12 -9.35 17.93
CA LEU A 62 -4.55 -8.13 17.38
C LEU A 62 -5.68 -7.11 17.33
N LEU A 63 -5.98 -6.52 18.48
CA LEU A 63 -6.93 -5.42 18.59
C LEU A 63 -6.27 -4.21 17.93
N ILE A 64 -6.51 -4.05 16.63
CA ILE A 64 -6.05 -2.87 15.91
C ILE A 64 -6.91 -1.68 16.35
N ALA A 65 -6.50 -1.03 17.43
CA ALA A 65 -7.13 0.17 17.95
C ALA A 65 -6.61 1.39 17.18
N TYR A 66 -7.54 2.15 16.61
CA TYR A 66 -7.24 3.41 15.97
C TYR A 66 -7.48 4.58 16.95
N PRO A 67 -6.66 5.64 16.90
CA PRO A 67 -6.90 6.83 17.70
C PRO A 67 -8.29 7.43 17.49
N PHE A 68 -8.74 8.22 18.47
CA PHE A 68 -10.00 8.95 18.38
C PHE A 68 -10.04 9.82 17.11
N GLY A 69 -11.17 9.79 16.39
CA GLY A 69 -11.39 10.54 15.15
C GLY A 69 -11.24 9.72 13.87
N PHE A 70 -10.61 8.54 13.91
CA PHE A 70 -10.52 7.66 12.76
C PHE A 70 -11.85 6.96 12.46
N LYS A 71 -12.24 6.93 11.19
CA LYS A 71 -13.41 6.15 10.76
C LYS A 71 -12.96 4.76 10.36
N GLN A 72 -13.42 3.75 11.08
CA GLN A 72 -13.12 2.36 10.73
C GLN A 72 -14.00 1.88 9.57
N ARG A 73 -13.41 1.15 8.62
CA ARG A 73 -14.12 0.53 7.50
C ARG A 73 -13.64 -0.91 7.29
N LEU A 74 -14.60 -1.81 7.09
CA LEU A 74 -14.33 -3.19 6.76
C LEU A 74 -13.97 -3.31 5.28
N PHE A 75 -12.84 -3.94 5.02
CA PHE A 75 -12.42 -4.28 3.68
C PHE A 75 -13.20 -5.45 3.13
N ASN A 76 -13.70 -5.32 1.89
CA ASN A 76 -14.34 -6.42 1.20
C ASN A 76 -13.30 -7.49 0.78
N LYS A 77 -13.77 -8.61 0.21
CA LYS A 77 -12.89 -9.71 -0.26
C LYS A 77 -12.03 -9.35 -1.49
N ARG A 78 -12.13 -8.13 -2.00
CA ARG A 78 -11.41 -7.62 -3.19
C ARG A 78 -10.43 -6.50 -2.83
N GLY A 79 -10.19 -6.24 -1.53
CA GLY A 79 -9.24 -5.22 -1.09
C GLY A 79 -9.76 -3.79 -1.25
N CYS A 80 -11.07 -3.62 -1.40
CA CYS A 80 -11.70 -2.32 -1.57
C CYS A 80 -12.52 -1.90 -0.34
N ILE A 81 -12.67 -0.59 -0.21
CA ILE A 81 -13.58 0.07 0.73
C ILE A 81 -14.54 1.00 -0.02
N ASN A 82 -15.73 1.23 0.54
CA ASN A 82 -16.58 2.32 0.10
C ASN A 82 -16.27 3.57 0.93
N TRP A 83 -15.92 4.65 0.26
CA TRP A 83 -15.66 5.94 0.88
C TRP A 83 -16.37 7.06 0.12
N ASN A 84 -17.27 7.77 0.81
CA ASN A 84 -18.08 8.85 0.23
C ASN A 84 -18.78 8.45 -1.09
N GLY A 85 -19.27 7.22 -1.20
CA GLY A 85 -19.93 6.70 -2.40
C GLY A 85 -18.99 6.16 -3.48
N HIS A 86 -17.68 6.27 -3.30
CA HIS A 86 -16.68 5.76 -4.23
C HIS A 86 -16.08 4.44 -3.72
N LEU A 87 -15.96 3.46 -4.62
CA LEU A 87 -15.25 2.23 -4.35
C LEU A 87 -13.75 2.45 -4.58
N ILE A 88 -12.96 2.45 -3.51
CA ILE A 88 -11.51 2.69 -3.55
C ILE A 88 -10.79 1.36 -3.31
N MET A 89 -9.92 0.98 -4.24
CA MET A 89 -9.00 -0.15 -4.08
C MET A 89 -7.80 0.29 -3.24
N VAL A 90 -7.51 -0.42 -2.15
CA VAL A 90 -6.31 -0.17 -1.33
C VAL A 90 -5.38 -1.37 -1.36
N GLY A 91 -5.91 -2.59 -1.21
CA GLY A 91 -5.12 -3.80 -1.31
C GLY A 91 -5.78 -5.04 -0.69
N ASN A 92 -5.54 -6.19 -1.31
CA ASN A 92 -6.09 -7.47 -0.85
C ASN A 92 -5.53 -7.94 0.51
N THR A 93 -4.41 -7.37 0.95
CA THR A 93 -3.80 -7.67 2.25
C THR A 93 -4.70 -7.28 3.43
N PHE A 94 -5.66 -6.37 3.23
CA PHE A 94 -6.55 -5.89 4.26
C PHE A 94 -7.90 -6.63 4.29
N ASN A 95 -8.11 -7.60 3.41
CA ASN A 95 -9.38 -8.34 3.32
C ASN A 95 -9.80 -8.92 4.67
N GLY A 96 -11.02 -8.60 5.11
CA GLY A 96 -11.56 -9.09 6.38
C GLY A 96 -11.11 -8.31 7.62
N PHE A 97 -10.29 -7.26 7.48
CA PHE A 97 -9.90 -6.38 8.57
C PHE A 97 -10.66 -5.04 8.53
N ASN A 98 -10.92 -4.50 9.71
CA ASN A 98 -11.30 -3.10 9.86
C ASN A 98 -10.04 -2.24 9.87
N VAL A 99 -10.02 -1.22 9.00
CA VAL A 99 -8.92 -0.26 8.94
C VAL A 99 -9.46 1.13 9.24
N GLY A 100 -8.74 1.90 10.04
CA GLY A 100 -9.00 3.30 10.31
C GLY A 100 -8.53 4.17 9.16
N ILE A 101 -9.42 5.05 8.73
CA ILE A 101 -9.21 6.08 7.70
C ILE A 101 -9.32 7.45 8.36
#